data_AF-A0A966RM79-F1
#
_entry.id   AF-A0A966RM79-F1
#
_cell.length_a   1.000
_cell.length_b   1.000
_cell.length_c   1.000
_cell.angle_alpha   90.00
_cell.angle_beta   90.00
_cell.angle_gamma   90.00
#
_symmetry.space_group_name_H-M   'P 1'
#
loop_
_entity.id
_entity.type
_entity.pdbx_description
1 polymer ?
#
loop_
_entity_poly.entity_id
_entity_poly.type
_entity_poly.pdbx_seq_one_letter_code
_entity_poly.pdbx_strand_id
1 'polypeptide(L)'
;MLEKIYLVKHLSLKQLGLIAICGAIVSGCSSSDDFVACQQAVSTGSVVVGSGLAGDPAIPEPQSGYKLGKKPVTGLSYMAVTANPLATKAGCEVLRDGGSAIDAAVAVQMVLGLVEPQSSGLGGGAFMLHYDAASKKIQSYDGRETAPAAATEDYLRYVSANDKTNPLPKLSTAFSSTRASGRSIGTPGAVRMLEMAHKDYGRRSWSELFNPAIQLASDGFQISGRMAAAIAGARADLLRDPDAVAYFLNADLTPKGLGTLIKNPDYAATLRAIANGGADAFYTGPIAQ
;
A
#
# COMPACT_ATOMS: atom_id res chain seq x y z
N MET A 1 1.49 9.48 1.21
CA MET A 1 2.50 8.67 0.49
C MET A 1 1.74 7.72 -0.41
N LEU A 2 2.16 7.49 -1.66
CA LEU A 2 1.47 6.56 -2.58
C LEU A 2 2.33 5.31 -2.75
N GLU A 3 1.93 4.23 -2.09
CA GLU A 3 2.41 2.90 -2.46
C GLU A 3 1.74 2.51 -3.78
N LYS A 4 2.55 2.14 -4.78
CA LYS A 4 2.03 1.83 -6.13
C LYS A 4 1.85 0.33 -6.29
N ILE A 5 0.62 -0.08 -6.54
CA ILE A 5 0.25 -1.45 -6.88
C ILE A 5 -0.05 -1.48 -8.37
N TYR A 6 0.61 -2.37 -9.10
CA TYR A 6 0.33 -2.59 -10.52
C TYR A 6 -0.14 -4.02 -10.74
N LEU A 7 -1.36 -4.15 -11.27
CA LEU A 7 -2.02 -5.44 -11.49
C LEU A 7 -2.58 -5.47 -12.90
N VAL A 8 -2.18 -6.50 -13.65
CA VAL A 8 -2.63 -6.71 -15.03
C VAL A 8 -3.11 -8.15 -15.16
N LYS A 9 -4.26 -8.35 -15.78
CA LYS A 9 -4.76 -9.66 -16.18
C LYS A 9 -5.18 -9.61 -17.64
N HIS A 10 -4.61 -10.48 -18.46
CA HIS A 10 -5.07 -10.68 -19.84
C HIS A 10 -6.28 -11.61 -19.85
N LEU A 11 -7.37 -11.18 -20.49
CA LEU A 11 -8.45 -12.07 -20.87
C LEU A 11 -7.98 -12.90 -22.07
N SER A 12 -7.76 -14.20 -21.86
CA SER A 12 -7.49 -15.13 -22.97
C SER A 12 -8.73 -15.22 -23.85
N LEU A 13 -8.64 -14.78 -25.12
CA LEU A 13 -9.62 -15.09 -26.15
C LEU A 13 -9.58 -16.60 -26.40
N LYS A 14 -10.45 -17.38 -25.75
CA LYS A 14 -10.80 -18.73 -26.22
C LYS A 14 -12.16 -18.68 -26.90
N GLN A 15 -12.14 -18.40 -28.21
CA GLN A 15 -13.02 -18.93 -29.27
C GLN A 15 -13.03 -17.99 -30.48
N LEU A 16 -12.25 -18.33 -31.51
CA LEU A 16 -12.66 -18.27 -32.91
C LEU A 16 -11.67 -19.13 -33.72
N GLY A 17 -12.22 -20.11 -34.43
CA GLY A 17 -11.50 -21.24 -35.03
C GLY A 17 -10.61 -20.93 -36.22
N LEU A 18 -9.83 -21.96 -36.59
CA LEU A 18 -9.16 -22.26 -37.86
C LEU A 18 -8.95 -21.12 -38.87
N ILE A 19 -7.69 -20.90 -39.29
CA ILE A 19 -7.18 -21.18 -40.66
C ILE A 19 -5.67 -20.87 -40.78
N ALA A 20 -4.99 -21.81 -41.44
CA ALA A 20 -3.74 -21.77 -42.21
C ALA A 20 -2.40 -21.35 -41.56
N ILE A 21 -1.54 -22.37 -41.45
CA ILE A 21 -0.08 -22.30 -41.52
C ILE A 21 0.34 -21.78 -42.91
N CYS A 22 1.18 -20.75 -42.96
CA CYS A 22 2.12 -20.57 -44.07
C CYS A 22 3.38 -19.88 -43.54
N GLY A 23 4.53 -20.53 -43.71
CA GLY A 23 5.81 -20.04 -43.24
C GLY A 23 6.37 -18.94 -44.14
N ALA A 24 7.10 -18.01 -43.50
CA ALA A 24 8.18 -17.27 -44.13
C ALA A 24 9.17 -16.88 -43.04
N ILE A 25 10.37 -17.43 -43.16
CA ILE A 25 11.55 -17.01 -42.41
C ILE A 25 11.94 -15.64 -42.98
N VAL A 26 11.87 -14.59 -42.18
CA VAL A 26 12.56 -13.33 -42.47
C VAL A 26 13.37 -12.95 -41.24
N SER A 27 14.68 -13.13 -41.37
CA SER A 27 15.69 -12.57 -40.50
C SER A 27 15.58 -11.05 -40.51
N GLY A 28 15.35 -10.43 -39.36
CA GLY A 28 15.40 -8.98 -39.18
C GLY A 28 16.19 -8.64 -37.93
N CYS A 29 17.42 -8.14 -38.10
CA CYS A 29 18.25 -7.62 -37.03
C CYS A 29 17.80 -6.22 -36.60
N SER A 30 17.89 -6.01 -35.28
CA SER A 30 18.07 -4.78 -34.51
C SER A 30 17.43 -3.46 -34.96
N SER A 31 16.59 -2.93 -34.09
CA SER A 31 16.77 -1.56 -33.59
C SER A 31 16.58 -1.55 -32.08
N SER A 32 17.63 -1.12 -31.39
CA SER A 32 17.65 -0.75 -29.98
C SER A 32 16.75 0.45 -29.76
N ASP A 33 15.54 0.24 -29.27
CA ASP A 33 14.73 1.32 -28.72
C ASP A 33 14.99 1.39 -27.21
N ASP A 34 15.99 2.21 -26.88
CA ASP A 34 16.29 2.66 -25.54
C ASP A 34 15.05 3.35 -24.95
N PHE A 35 14.40 2.70 -23.99
CA PHE A 35 13.53 3.40 -23.05
C PHE A 35 14.41 4.27 -22.13
N VAL A 36 14.82 5.44 -22.61
CA VAL A 36 15.41 6.48 -21.76
C VAL A 36 14.27 7.11 -20.95
N ALA A 37 13.77 6.37 -19.95
CA ALA A 37 13.10 7.00 -18.82
C ALA A 37 14.11 7.93 -18.16
N CYS A 38 13.72 9.17 -17.84
CA CYS A 38 14.55 10.27 -17.30
C CYS A 38 15.49 9.86 -16.14
N GLN A 39 16.57 9.15 -16.47
CA GLN A 39 17.60 8.69 -15.55
C GLN A 39 18.89 9.41 -15.93
N GLN A 40 19.29 10.37 -15.10
CA GLN A 40 20.71 10.67 -14.99
C GLN A 40 21.28 9.72 -13.94
N ALA A 41 21.91 8.65 -14.42
CA ALA A 41 22.73 7.79 -13.58
C ALA A 41 24.02 8.57 -13.24
N VAL A 42 24.18 9.00 -11.99
CA VAL A 42 25.49 9.41 -11.48
C VAL A 42 26.26 8.16 -11.05
N SER A 43 27.58 8.18 -11.29
CA SER A 43 28.53 7.07 -11.10
C SER A 43 28.61 6.49 -9.68
N THR A 44 27.90 7.08 -8.73
CA THR A 44 27.80 6.65 -7.33
C THR A 44 26.58 5.76 -7.05
N GLY A 45 25.74 5.47 -8.05
CA GLY A 45 24.58 4.58 -7.89
C GLY A 45 23.39 5.20 -7.13
N SER A 46 23.41 6.51 -6.88
CA SER A 46 22.31 7.26 -6.29
C SER A 46 21.43 7.86 -7.38
N VAL A 47 20.13 7.58 -7.36
CA VAL A 47 19.14 8.28 -8.20
C VAL A 47 18.71 9.54 -7.46
N VAL A 48 18.96 10.71 -8.03
CA VAL A 48 18.43 11.97 -7.48
C VAL A 48 17.00 12.14 -7.98
N VAL A 49 16.05 12.25 -7.05
CA VAL A 49 14.63 12.48 -7.34
C VAL A 49 14.28 13.86 -6.79
N GLY A 50 13.81 14.77 -7.64
CA GLY A 50 13.53 16.18 -7.29
C GLY A 50 14.31 17.16 -8.17
N SER A 51 13.92 18.43 -8.12
CA SER A 51 14.55 19.52 -8.88
C SER A 51 15.89 19.98 -8.27
N GLY A 52 16.13 19.66 -7.00
CA GLY A 52 17.35 20.06 -6.28
C GLY A 52 17.40 21.54 -5.94
N LEU A 53 16.29 22.26 -6.11
CA LEU A 53 16.16 23.69 -5.84
C LEU A 53 15.85 23.95 -4.37
N ALA A 54 16.26 25.11 -3.86
CA ALA A 54 15.88 25.56 -2.53
C ALA A 54 14.35 25.68 -2.43
N GLY A 55 13.73 24.93 -1.51
CA GLY A 55 12.28 24.84 -1.35
C GLY A 55 11.66 23.55 -1.89
N ASP A 56 12.43 22.65 -2.50
CA ASP A 56 11.95 21.29 -2.74
C ASP A 56 11.59 20.66 -1.39
N PRO A 57 10.33 20.22 -1.17
CA PRO A 57 9.99 19.56 0.07
C PRO A 57 10.87 18.32 0.20
N ALA A 58 11.55 18.18 1.34
CA ALA A 58 12.25 16.95 1.67
C ALA A 58 11.30 15.77 1.41
N ILE A 59 11.76 14.77 0.67
CA ILE A 59 10.93 13.60 0.33
C ILE A 59 10.35 13.08 1.64
N PRO A 60 9.02 12.92 1.77
CA PRO A 60 8.38 12.58 3.04
C PRO A 60 8.96 11.32 3.67
N GLU A 61 9.49 10.42 2.84
CA GLU A 61 10.35 9.31 3.25
C GLU A 61 11.50 9.02 2.30
N PRO A 62 12.65 8.54 2.82
CA PRO A 62 13.80 8.19 2.00
C PRO A 62 13.45 7.06 1.02
N GLN A 63 13.89 7.20 -0.22
CA GLN A 63 13.80 6.12 -1.19
C GLN A 63 14.54 4.87 -0.69
N SER A 64 14.00 3.69 -0.95
CA SER A 64 14.66 2.41 -0.60
C SER A 64 15.89 2.08 -1.47
N GLY A 65 16.24 2.97 -2.41
CA GLY A 65 17.31 2.81 -3.38
C GLY A 65 16.98 1.81 -4.50
N TYR A 66 17.84 1.77 -5.53
CA TYR A 66 17.79 0.76 -6.58
C TYR A 66 18.47 -0.53 -6.10
N LYS A 67 17.81 -1.68 -6.24
CA LYS A 67 18.42 -2.99 -5.94
C LYS A 67 19.01 -3.58 -7.22
N LEU A 68 20.33 -3.58 -7.30
CA LEU A 68 21.08 -4.28 -8.35
C LEU A 68 20.74 -5.78 -8.34
N GLY A 69 20.78 -6.42 -9.51
CA GLY A 69 20.54 -7.86 -9.66
C GLY A 69 19.07 -8.28 -9.70
N LYS A 70 18.12 -7.35 -9.61
CA LYS A 70 16.71 -7.64 -9.96
C LYS A 70 16.60 -7.85 -11.47
N LYS A 71 16.05 -8.98 -11.87
CA LYS A 71 15.75 -9.29 -13.27
C LYS A 71 14.28 -8.99 -13.54
N PRO A 72 13.94 -8.33 -14.66
CA PRO A 72 12.56 -8.24 -15.11
C PRO A 72 11.94 -9.63 -15.20
N VAL A 73 10.69 -9.75 -14.72
CA VAL A 73 9.90 -10.98 -14.84
C VAL A 73 8.83 -10.73 -15.90
N THR A 74 8.64 -11.68 -16.81
CA THR A 74 7.60 -11.64 -17.83
C THR A 74 6.50 -12.65 -17.49
N GLY A 75 5.25 -12.31 -17.82
CA GLY A 75 4.09 -13.16 -17.60
C GLY A 75 3.15 -13.07 -18.81
N LEU A 76 2.66 -14.21 -19.29
CA LEU A 76 1.78 -14.26 -20.47
C LEU A 76 0.31 -13.97 -20.13
N SER A 77 -0.11 -14.25 -18.89
CA SER A 77 -1.53 -14.22 -18.52
C SER A 77 -1.87 -13.17 -17.48
N TYR A 78 -0.97 -12.89 -16.55
CA TYR A 78 -1.16 -11.88 -15.53
C TYR A 78 0.18 -11.40 -14.97
N MET A 79 0.14 -10.26 -14.28
CA MET A 79 1.27 -9.67 -13.57
C MET A 79 0.77 -8.99 -12.30
N ALA A 80 1.50 -9.16 -11.20
CA ALA A 80 1.34 -8.38 -9.98
C ALA A 80 2.70 -7.81 -9.57
N VAL A 81 2.75 -6.51 -9.30
CA VAL A 81 3.96 -5.81 -8.85
C VAL A 81 3.62 -4.95 -7.65
N THR A 82 4.30 -5.22 -6.54
CA THR A 82 4.16 -4.50 -5.28
C THR A 82 5.53 -4.31 -4.62
N ALA A 83 5.63 -3.47 -3.59
CA ALA A 83 6.87 -3.24 -2.85
C ALA A 83 7.31 -4.47 -2.03
N ASN A 84 6.36 -5.34 -1.68
CA ASN A 84 6.60 -6.49 -0.81
C ASN A 84 6.40 -7.85 -1.52
N PRO A 85 7.32 -8.82 -1.38
CA PRO A 85 7.14 -10.13 -1.99
C PRO A 85 5.91 -10.90 -1.47
N LEU A 86 5.51 -10.72 -0.22
CA LEU A 86 4.31 -11.39 0.34
C LEU A 86 3.03 -10.84 -0.27
N ALA A 87 2.95 -9.51 -0.47
CA ALA A 87 1.82 -8.89 -1.13
C ALA A 87 1.75 -9.25 -2.63
N THR A 88 2.90 -9.23 -3.32
CA THR A 88 2.99 -9.71 -4.70
C THR A 88 2.53 -11.17 -4.83
N LYS A 89 2.92 -12.04 -3.88
CA LYS A 89 2.46 -13.43 -3.84
C LYS A 89 0.93 -13.51 -3.71
N ALA A 90 0.34 -12.79 -2.76
CA ALA A 90 -1.11 -12.78 -2.56
C ALA A 90 -1.86 -12.31 -3.83
N GLY A 91 -1.41 -11.23 -4.47
CA GLY A 91 -1.99 -10.76 -5.73
C GLY A 91 -1.88 -11.79 -6.85
N CYS A 92 -0.70 -12.43 -7.01
CA CYS A 92 -0.51 -13.50 -7.99
C CYS A 92 -1.40 -14.71 -7.74
N GLU A 93 -1.59 -15.12 -6.49
CA GLU A 93 -2.47 -16.25 -6.13
C GLU A 93 -3.92 -15.94 -6.48
N VAL A 94 -4.43 -14.74 -6.16
CA VAL A 94 -5.79 -14.33 -6.54
C VAL A 94 -5.96 -14.29 -8.07
N LEU A 95 -4.98 -13.76 -8.80
CA LEU A 95 -5.02 -13.70 -10.27
C LEU A 95 -5.01 -15.10 -10.90
N ARG A 96 -4.15 -15.99 -10.39
CA ARG A 96 -4.04 -17.41 -10.77
C ARG A 96 -5.36 -18.13 -10.55
N ASP A 97 -6.01 -17.88 -9.41
CA ASP A 97 -7.24 -18.57 -8.98
C ASP A 97 -8.52 -17.95 -9.58
N GLY A 98 -8.35 -17.15 -10.65
CA GLY A 98 -9.45 -16.65 -11.48
C GLY A 98 -9.94 -15.25 -11.14
N GLY A 99 -9.45 -14.62 -10.06
CA GLY A 99 -9.84 -13.26 -9.65
C GLY A 99 -9.46 -12.17 -10.65
N SER A 100 -10.18 -11.05 -10.60
CA SER A 100 -9.88 -9.85 -11.37
C SER A 100 -8.64 -9.12 -10.84
N ALA A 101 -8.17 -8.11 -11.59
CA ALA A 101 -7.13 -7.21 -11.09
C ALA A 101 -7.61 -6.45 -9.84
N ILE A 102 -8.91 -6.17 -9.71
CA ILE A 102 -9.49 -5.55 -8.52
C ILE A 102 -9.50 -6.52 -7.33
N ASP A 103 -9.91 -7.78 -7.53
CA ASP A 103 -9.83 -8.79 -6.47
C ASP A 103 -8.39 -8.89 -5.91
N ALA A 104 -7.41 -8.92 -6.81
CA ALA A 104 -6.00 -8.97 -6.43
C ALA A 104 -5.55 -7.69 -5.71
N ALA A 105 -6.09 -6.52 -6.06
CA ALA A 105 -5.77 -5.26 -5.40
C ALA A 105 -6.25 -5.23 -3.94
N VAL A 106 -7.45 -5.78 -3.68
CA VAL A 106 -7.97 -5.93 -2.31
C VAL A 106 -7.04 -6.81 -1.48
N ALA A 107 -6.70 -8.01 -1.96
CA ALA A 107 -5.83 -8.93 -1.23
C ALA A 107 -4.43 -8.34 -1.00
N VAL A 108 -3.86 -7.68 -2.02
CA VAL A 108 -2.58 -6.97 -1.91
C VAL A 108 -2.64 -5.90 -0.83
N GLN A 109 -3.67 -5.05 -0.81
CA GLN A 109 -3.76 -3.97 0.17
C GLN A 109 -3.87 -4.49 1.61
N MET A 110 -4.62 -5.58 1.83
CA MET A 110 -4.73 -6.18 3.17
C MET A 110 -3.38 -6.74 3.64
N VAL A 111 -2.59 -7.32 2.73
CA VAL A 111 -1.24 -7.79 3.06
C VAL A 111 -0.29 -6.62 3.30
N LEU A 112 -0.29 -5.60 2.44
CA LEU A 112 0.60 -4.43 2.59
C LEU A 112 0.36 -3.66 3.88
N GLY A 113 -0.91 -3.53 4.30
CA GLY A 113 -1.25 -2.93 5.60
C GLY A 113 -0.64 -3.65 6.81
N LEU A 114 -0.24 -4.91 6.63
CA LEU A 114 0.44 -5.71 7.65
C LEU A 114 1.97 -5.71 7.49
N VAL A 115 2.46 -5.96 6.26
CA VAL A 115 3.88 -6.26 5.99
C VAL A 115 4.71 -5.04 5.61
N GLU A 116 4.05 -3.92 5.29
CA GLU A 116 4.64 -2.59 5.09
C GLU A 116 3.83 -1.47 5.77
N PRO A 117 3.54 -1.60 7.08
CA PRO A 117 2.57 -0.77 7.80
C PRO A 117 2.98 0.72 7.89
N GLN A 118 4.26 1.04 7.67
CA GLN A 118 4.75 2.41 7.61
C GLN A 118 4.29 3.17 6.35
N SER A 119 3.80 2.48 5.31
CA SER A 119 3.54 3.07 4.00
C SER A 119 2.05 3.24 3.69
N SER A 120 1.27 2.18 3.88
CA SER A 120 -0.16 2.12 3.56
C SER A 120 -0.90 1.22 4.56
N GLY A 121 -2.23 1.28 4.57
CA GLY A 121 -3.04 0.43 5.44
C GLY A 121 -4.50 0.88 5.55
N LEU A 122 -5.24 0.18 6.41
CA LEU A 122 -6.68 0.41 6.63
C LEU A 122 -6.97 1.82 7.18
N GLY A 123 -6.04 2.36 7.98
CA GLY A 123 -6.15 3.68 8.61
C GLY A 123 -5.78 4.86 7.71
N GLY A 124 -5.57 4.66 6.41
CA GLY A 124 -5.21 5.70 5.46
C GLY A 124 -6.21 5.86 4.31
N GLY A 125 -5.75 6.52 3.25
CA GLY A 125 -6.46 6.68 2.00
C GLY A 125 -5.72 6.09 0.81
N ALA A 126 -6.41 5.97 -0.31
CA ALA A 126 -5.85 5.43 -1.54
C ALA A 126 -6.54 6.02 -2.77
N PHE A 127 -5.87 5.95 -3.91
CA PHE A 127 -6.47 6.16 -5.23
C PHE A 127 -6.24 4.92 -6.06
N MET A 128 -7.22 4.56 -6.89
CA MET A 128 -7.11 3.43 -7.80
C MET A 128 -7.52 3.86 -9.21
N LEU A 129 -6.64 3.60 -10.17
CA LEU A 129 -6.95 3.70 -11.58
C LEU A 129 -7.23 2.30 -12.12
N HIS A 130 -8.43 2.11 -12.67
CA HIS A 130 -8.87 0.85 -13.24
C HIS A 130 -9.15 1.03 -14.74
N TYR A 131 -8.49 0.22 -15.56
CA TYR A 131 -8.79 0.13 -16.99
C TYR A 131 -9.61 -1.13 -17.24
N ASP A 132 -10.88 -0.95 -17.65
CA ASP A 132 -11.69 -2.07 -18.12
C ASP A 132 -11.41 -2.34 -19.60
N ALA A 133 -10.82 -3.51 -19.88
CA ALA A 133 -10.49 -3.92 -21.23
C ALA A 133 -11.74 -4.20 -22.09
N ALA A 134 -12.86 -4.59 -21.49
CA ALA A 134 -14.09 -4.88 -22.23
C ALA A 134 -14.72 -3.58 -22.78
N SER A 135 -14.87 -2.56 -21.93
CA SER A 135 -15.41 -1.27 -22.35
C SER A 135 -14.36 -0.29 -22.88
N LYS A 136 -13.06 -0.60 -22.75
CA LYS A 136 -11.92 0.30 -23.03
C LYS A 136 -12.00 1.64 -22.29
N LYS A 137 -12.53 1.63 -21.06
CA LYS A 137 -12.67 2.85 -20.22
C LYS A 137 -11.70 2.83 -19.06
N ILE A 138 -11.22 4.00 -18.68
CA ILE A 138 -10.48 4.21 -17.44
C ILE A 138 -11.42 4.84 -16.41
N GLN A 139 -11.41 4.31 -15.21
CA GLN A 139 -12.09 4.85 -14.04
C GLN A 139 -11.10 5.13 -12.94
N SER A 140 -11.37 6.18 -12.17
CA SER A 140 -10.62 6.53 -10.97
C SER A 140 -11.53 6.36 -9.77
N TYR A 141 -11.08 5.60 -8.79
CA TYR A 141 -11.68 5.53 -7.48
C TYR A 141 -10.85 6.37 -6.52
N ASP A 142 -11.52 7.27 -5.81
CA ASP A 142 -10.92 8.16 -4.83
C ASP A 142 -11.35 7.71 -3.43
N GLY A 143 -10.38 7.22 -2.67
CA GLY A 143 -10.50 6.88 -1.25
C GLY A 143 -9.58 7.73 -0.40
N ARG A 144 -9.28 8.97 -0.83
CA ARG A 144 -8.49 9.92 -0.05
C ARG A 144 -9.17 10.20 1.28
N GLU A 145 -8.37 10.37 2.31
CA GLU A 145 -8.86 10.74 3.63
C GLU A 145 -9.54 12.12 3.59
N THR A 146 -10.62 12.28 4.34
CA THR A 146 -11.30 13.59 4.50
C THR A 146 -11.02 14.18 5.88
N ALA A 147 -10.97 15.51 5.97
CA ALA A 147 -10.92 16.17 7.27
C ALA A 147 -12.15 15.76 8.12
N PRO A 148 -11.98 15.47 9.42
CA PRO A 148 -13.12 15.20 10.30
C PRO A 148 -14.12 16.35 10.29
N ALA A 149 -15.41 16.07 10.51
CA ALA A 149 -16.46 17.10 10.47
C ALA A 149 -16.25 18.26 11.46
N ALA A 150 -15.53 18.02 12.56
CA ALA A 150 -15.19 19.03 13.56
C ALA A 150 -13.97 19.91 13.19
N ALA A 151 -13.28 19.59 12.09
CA ALA A 151 -12.07 20.33 11.70
C ALA A 151 -12.43 21.68 11.08
N THR A 152 -11.89 22.74 11.67
CA THR A 152 -11.91 24.12 11.14
C THR A 152 -10.52 24.53 10.64
N GLU A 153 -10.39 25.72 10.06
CA GLU A 153 -9.12 26.33 9.64
C GLU A 153 -8.10 26.47 10.78
N ASP A 154 -8.57 26.50 12.03
CA ASP A 154 -7.78 26.65 13.25
C ASP A 154 -7.62 25.33 14.04
N TYR A 155 -8.10 24.19 13.51
CA TYR A 155 -8.17 22.91 14.23
C TYR A 155 -6.83 22.39 14.76
N LEU A 156 -5.74 22.71 14.06
CA LEU A 156 -4.37 22.37 14.46
C LEU A 156 -3.66 23.48 15.25
N ARG A 157 -4.25 24.68 15.32
CA ARG A 157 -3.69 25.82 16.06
C ARG A 157 -4.23 25.90 17.48
N TYR A 158 -5.51 25.64 17.65
CA TYR A 158 -6.24 25.88 18.90
C TYR A 158 -7.08 24.67 19.31
N VAL A 159 -7.25 24.48 20.62
CA VAL A 159 -8.16 23.45 21.15
C VAL A 159 -9.59 23.71 20.68
N SER A 160 -10.05 24.97 20.76
CA SER A 160 -11.37 25.42 20.29
C SER A 160 -11.40 26.92 19.99
N ALA A 161 -12.56 27.46 19.59
CA ALA A 161 -12.75 28.91 19.42
C ALA A 161 -12.56 29.69 20.75
N ASN A 162 -12.91 29.07 21.88
CA ASN A 162 -12.84 29.67 23.22
C ASN A 162 -11.55 29.34 23.97
N ASP A 163 -10.83 28.31 23.52
CA ASP A 163 -9.55 27.89 24.08
C ASP A 163 -8.47 27.94 23.00
N LYS A 164 -7.70 29.03 23.03
CA LYS A 164 -6.60 29.33 22.09
C LYS A 164 -5.27 28.69 22.49
N THR A 165 -5.27 27.70 23.38
CA THR A 165 -4.06 26.91 23.66
C THR A 165 -3.72 25.99 22.50
N ASN A 166 -2.42 25.74 22.29
CA ASN A 166 -1.94 24.85 21.24
C ASN A 166 -2.22 23.38 21.63
N PRO A 167 -3.00 22.62 20.83
CA PRO A 167 -3.38 21.24 21.15
C PRO A 167 -2.30 20.20 20.80
N LEU A 168 -1.18 20.62 20.20
CA LEU A 168 -0.16 19.71 19.67
C LEU A 168 0.86 19.30 20.75
N PRO A 169 1.38 18.05 20.69
CA PRO A 169 2.44 17.61 21.58
C PRO A 169 3.71 18.45 21.39
N LYS A 170 4.44 18.69 22.49
CA LYS A 170 5.70 19.43 22.45
C LYS A 170 6.84 18.54 21.94
N LEU A 171 7.11 18.57 20.64
CA LEU A 171 8.20 17.85 19.98
C LEU A 171 9.22 18.85 19.40
N SER A 172 10.33 18.32 18.90
CA SER A 172 11.48 19.11 18.43
C SER A 172 11.15 20.11 17.32
N THR A 173 10.14 19.82 16.49
CA THR A 173 9.69 20.70 15.41
C THR A 173 8.17 20.74 15.32
N ALA A 174 7.63 21.87 14.83
CA ALA A 174 6.20 22.04 14.60
C ALA A 174 5.63 20.95 13.66
N PHE A 175 6.39 20.54 12.65
CA PHE A 175 5.98 19.47 11.74
C PHE A 175 5.86 18.12 12.46
N SER A 176 6.83 17.78 13.32
CA SER A 176 6.76 16.55 14.12
C SER A 176 5.59 16.60 15.10
N SER A 177 5.38 17.74 15.77
CA SER A 177 4.22 17.97 16.65
C SER A 177 2.90 17.74 15.95
N THR A 178 2.72 18.27 14.73
CA THR A 178 1.49 18.09 13.95
C THR A 178 1.28 16.62 13.59
N ARG A 179 2.27 15.96 12.97
CA ARG A 179 2.15 14.55 12.55
C ARG A 179 1.91 13.58 13.70
N ALA A 180 2.42 13.93 14.89
CA ALA A 180 2.30 13.14 16.10
C ALA A 180 0.93 13.27 16.79
N SER A 181 0.08 14.21 16.37
CA SER A 181 -1.21 14.50 17.01
C SER A 181 -2.33 13.66 16.40
N GLY A 182 -3.24 13.14 17.23
CA GLY A 182 -4.47 12.52 16.73
C GLY A 182 -5.32 13.48 15.88
N ARG A 183 -5.13 14.80 16.04
CA ARG A 183 -5.78 15.82 15.21
C ARG A 183 -5.27 15.86 13.76
N SER A 184 -4.14 15.22 13.44
CA SER A 184 -3.67 15.09 12.05
C SER A 184 -4.23 13.87 11.33
N ILE A 185 -5.11 13.09 11.96
CA ILE A 185 -5.73 11.91 11.36
C ILE A 185 -6.95 12.34 10.54
N GLY A 186 -6.89 12.12 9.23
CA GLY A 186 -8.06 12.21 8.36
C GLY A 186 -8.92 10.95 8.50
N THR A 187 -10.21 11.06 8.15
CA THR A 187 -11.13 9.92 8.14
C THR A 187 -10.68 8.93 7.06
N PRO A 188 -10.30 7.68 7.39
CA PRO A 188 -9.69 6.76 6.43
C PRO A 188 -10.65 6.39 5.28
N GLY A 189 -10.18 6.40 4.03
CA GLY A 189 -11.03 6.15 2.86
C GLY A 189 -10.72 4.85 2.09
N ALA A 190 -9.59 4.21 2.38
CA ALA A 190 -9.08 3.10 1.56
C ALA A 190 -10.03 1.88 1.54
N VAL A 191 -10.57 1.48 2.69
CA VAL A 191 -11.44 0.28 2.79
C VAL A 191 -12.74 0.47 2.00
N ARG A 192 -13.39 1.64 2.13
CA ARG A 192 -14.60 1.95 1.38
C ARG A 192 -14.35 1.99 -0.12
N MET A 193 -13.24 2.60 -0.53
CA MET A 193 -12.84 2.69 -1.94
C MET A 193 -12.67 1.31 -2.57
N LEU A 194 -11.98 0.40 -1.87
CA LEU A 194 -11.77 -0.96 -2.33
C LEU A 194 -13.06 -1.77 -2.41
N GLU A 195 -13.96 -1.60 -1.45
CA GLU A 195 -15.27 -2.25 -1.49
C GLU A 195 -16.10 -1.76 -2.69
N MET A 196 -16.10 -0.46 -2.99
CA MET A 196 -16.78 0.08 -4.17
C MET A 196 -16.21 -0.50 -5.46
N ALA A 197 -14.90 -0.50 -5.64
CA ALA A 197 -14.26 -1.09 -6.82
C ALA A 197 -14.56 -2.61 -6.94
N HIS A 198 -14.55 -3.33 -5.82
CA HIS A 198 -14.87 -4.76 -5.77
C HIS A 198 -16.33 -5.04 -6.14
N LYS A 199 -17.28 -4.21 -5.70
CA LYS A 199 -18.69 -4.32 -6.12
C LYS A 199 -18.86 -4.15 -7.62
N ASP A 200 -18.10 -3.24 -8.24
CA ASP A 200 -18.20 -2.97 -9.68
C ASP A 200 -17.51 -4.04 -10.54
N TYR A 201 -16.35 -4.55 -10.10
CA TYR A 201 -15.43 -5.33 -10.94
C TYR A 201 -14.83 -6.59 -10.29
N GLY A 202 -15.24 -6.91 -9.07
CA GLY A 202 -14.84 -8.11 -8.36
C GLY A 202 -15.40 -9.38 -9.01
N ARG A 203 -14.65 -10.48 -8.91
CA ARG A 203 -15.05 -11.81 -9.41
C ARG A 203 -14.94 -12.90 -8.35
N ARG A 204 -14.24 -12.62 -7.25
CA ARG A 204 -14.14 -13.50 -6.09
C ARG A 204 -15.01 -12.98 -4.96
N SER A 205 -15.35 -13.84 -4.02
CA SER A 205 -16.06 -13.39 -2.82
C SER A 205 -15.18 -12.43 -2.03
N TRP A 206 -15.77 -11.36 -1.49
CA TRP A 206 -15.06 -10.34 -0.73
C TRP A 206 -14.25 -10.94 0.42
N SER A 207 -14.86 -11.83 1.19
CA SER A 207 -14.25 -12.44 2.37
C SER A 207 -13.01 -13.28 2.05
N GLU A 208 -12.99 -14.01 0.92
CA GLU A 208 -11.83 -14.82 0.51
C GLU A 208 -10.56 -13.98 0.29
N LEU A 209 -10.70 -12.72 -0.11
CA LEU A 209 -9.58 -11.83 -0.43
C LEU A 209 -8.78 -11.40 0.81
N PHE A 210 -9.34 -11.57 2.00
CA PHE A 210 -8.70 -11.22 3.27
C PHE A 210 -7.88 -12.38 3.84
N ASN A 211 -8.12 -13.61 3.38
CA ASN A 211 -7.49 -14.82 3.92
C ASN A 211 -5.95 -14.76 3.96
N PRO A 212 -5.24 -14.31 2.90
CA PRO A 212 -3.78 -14.25 2.93
C PRO A 212 -3.26 -13.35 4.06
N ALA A 213 -3.86 -12.18 4.25
CA ALA A 213 -3.46 -11.23 5.28
C ALA A 213 -3.85 -11.71 6.69
N ILE A 214 -5.03 -12.33 6.85
CA ILE A 214 -5.47 -12.94 8.11
C ILE A 214 -4.51 -14.05 8.54
N GLN A 215 -4.09 -14.92 7.62
CA GLN A 215 -3.14 -15.99 7.88
C GLN A 215 -1.77 -15.42 8.26
N LEU A 216 -1.22 -14.49 7.48
CA LEU A 216 0.06 -13.85 7.80
C LEU A 216 0.03 -13.13 9.15
N ALA A 217 -1.07 -12.49 9.50
CA ALA A 217 -1.26 -11.81 10.78
C ALA A 217 -1.32 -12.79 11.96
N SER A 218 -1.95 -13.96 11.77
CA SER A 218 -2.13 -14.99 12.82
C SER A 218 -0.89 -15.87 13.00
N ASP A 219 -0.35 -16.38 11.90
CA ASP A 219 0.78 -17.31 11.89
C ASP A 219 2.11 -16.58 12.04
N GLY A 220 2.14 -15.33 11.57
CA GLY A 220 3.27 -14.43 11.62
C GLY A 220 4.03 -14.35 10.30
N PHE A 221 4.82 -13.29 10.18
CA PHE A 221 5.70 -13.04 9.05
C PHE A 221 7.04 -12.46 9.52
N GLN A 222 8.07 -12.63 8.71
CA GLN A 222 9.40 -12.08 9.00
C GLN A 222 9.45 -10.60 8.64
N ILE A 223 9.92 -9.77 9.57
CA ILE A 223 10.17 -8.35 9.33
C ILE A 223 11.11 -8.19 8.13
N SER A 224 10.68 -7.43 7.13
CA SER A 224 11.49 -7.12 5.95
C SER A 224 12.57 -6.08 6.26
N GLY A 225 13.59 -5.95 5.41
CA GLY A 225 14.65 -4.95 5.62
C GLY A 225 14.14 -3.51 5.61
N ARG A 226 13.13 -3.21 4.78
CA ARG A 226 12.49 -1.88 4.74
C ARG A 226 11.74 -1.60 6.05
N MET A 227 10.96 -2.57 6.51
CA MET A 227 10.22 -2.45 7.77
C MET A 227 11.16 -2.33 8.97
N ALA A 228 12.24 -3.12 9.04
CA ALA A 228 13.24 -3.01 10.10
C ALA A 228 13.88 -1.61 10.17
N ALA A 229 14.22 -1.04 9.01
CA ALA A 229 14.76 0.31 8.94
C ALA A 229 13.73 1.36 9.41
N ALA A 230 12.45 1.19 9.03
CA ALA A 230 11.37 2.07 9.49
C ALA A 230 11.16 1.98 11.01
N ILE A 231 11.13 0.77 11.59
CA ILE A 231 10.99 0.57 13.04
C ILE A 231 12.17 1.23 13.77
N ALA A 232 13.40 1.01 13.29
CA ALA A 232 14.59 1.60 13.91
C ALA A 232 14.57 3.14 13.84
N GLY A 233 14.19 3.70 12.69
CA GLY A 233 14.07 5.15 12.50
C GLY A 233 12.95 5.79 13.31
N ALA A 234 11.86 5.06 13.56
CA ALA A 234 10.68 5.55 14.28
C ALA A 234 10.69 5.24 15.77
N ARG A 235 11.75 4.64 16.33
CA ARG A 235 11.79 4.16 17.73
C ARG A 235 11.31 5.21 18.75
N ALA A 236 11.76 6.46 18.61
CA ALA A 236 11.38 7.52 19.54
C ALA A 236 9.87 7.83 19.49
N ASP A 237 9.26 7.76 18.30
CA ASP A 237 7.83 7.97 18.12
C ASP A 237 7.02 6.77 18.62
N LEU A 238 7.51 5.55 18.39
CA LEU A 238 6.87 4.30 18.84
C LEU A 238 6.75 4.23 20.37
N LEU A 239 7.71 4.78 21.12
CA LEU A 239 7.67 4.82 22.60
C LEU A 239 6.49 5.59 23.19
N ARG A 240 5.76 6.34 22.37
CA ARG A 240 4.59 7.13 22.80
C ARG A 240 3.31 6.32 22.88
N ASP A 241 3.29 5.12 22.32
CA ASP A 241 2.11 4.27 22.21
C ASP A 241 2.44 2.88 22.75
N PRO A 242 1.76 2.42 23.84
CA PRO A 242 2.05 1.13 24.44
C PRO A 242 1.81 -0.06 23.50
N ASP A 243 0.84 0.03 22.60
CA ASP A 243 0.54 -1.04 21.63
C ASP A 243 1.63 -1.09 20.56
N ALA A 244 2.10 0.07 20.11
CA ALA A 244 3.23 0.17 19.20
C ALA A 244 4.53 -0.35 19.83
N VAL A 245 4.77 -0.07 21.13
CA VAL A 245 5.89 -0.64 21.89
C VAL A 245 5.81 -2.16 21.91
N ALA A 246 4.67 -2.72 22.31
CA ALA A 246 4.48 -4.16 22.39
C ALA A 246 4.66 -4.85 21.02
N TYR A 247 4.18 -4.21 19.95
CA TYR A 247 4.20 -4.78 18.62
C TYR A 247 5.56 -4.65 17.93
N PHE A 248 6.24 -3.50 18.01
CA PHE A 248 7.44 -3.20 17.23
C PHE A 248 8.77 -3.21 18.00
N LEU A 249 8.76 -3.17 19.33
CA LEU A 249 9.98 -3.15 20.15
C LEU A 249 10.16 -4.45 20.94
N ASN A 250 11.41 -4.76 21.26
CA ASN A 250 11.78 -5.83 22.19
C ASN A 250 11.50 -5.40 23.64
N ALA A 251 11.58 -6.35 24.58
CA ALA A 251 11.35 -6.09 26.00
C ALA A 251 12.33 -5.05 26.60
N ASP A 252 13.54 -4.92 26.05
CA ASP A 252 14.53 -3.91 26.41
C ASP A 252 14.32 -2.57 25.68
N LEU A 253 13.19 -2.42 24.98
CA LEU A 253 12.81 -1.28 24.16
C LEU A 253 13.71 -1.06 22.94
N THR A 254 14.51 -2.03 22.53
CA THR A 254 15.25 -1.97 21.25
C THR A 254 14.32 -2.28 20.06
N PRO A 255 14.55 -1.72 18.87
CA PRO A 255 13.78 -2.04 17.66
C PRO A 255 13.84 -3.52 17.29
N LYS A 256 12.69 -4.14 16.96
CA LYS A 256 12.70 -5.48 16.33
C LYS A 256 13.39 -5.41 14.96
N GLY A 257 14.35 -6.32 14.74
CA GLY A 257 15.22 -6.29 13.56
C GLY A 257 14.71 -7.13 12.38
N LEU A 258 15.43 -7.03 11.26
CA LEU A 258 15.24 -7.85 10.06
C LEU A 258 15.14 -9.34 10.41
N GLY A 259 14.17 -10.04 9.80
CA GLY A 259 13.99 -11.49 9.97
C GLY A 259 13.25 -11.89 11.24
N THR A 260 13.03 -10.98 12.20
CA THR A 260 12.23 -11.25 13.39
C THR A 260 10.82 -11.67 12.99
N LEU A 261 10.34 -12.79 13.51
CA LEU A 261 8.96 -13.24 13.31
C LEU A 261 8.03 -12.42 14.21
N ILE A 262 7.06 -11.74 13.61
CA ILE A 262 6.02 -10.98 14.33
C ILE A 262 4.63 -11.45 13.95
N LYS A 263 3.68 -11.30 14.88
CA LYS A 263 2.28 -11.67 14.74
C LYS A 263 1.40 -10.50 15.17
N ASN A 264 0.26 -10.34 14.51
CA ASN A 264 -0.70 -9.29 14.82
C ASN A 264 -2.13 -9.88 14.87
N PRO A 265 -2.49 -10.59 15.95
CA PRO A 265 -3.82 -11.19 16.08
C PRO A 265 -4.95 -10.15 16.05
N ASP A 266 -4.70 -8.93 16.50
CA ASP A 266 -5.69 -7.84 16.50
C ASP A 266 -5.98 -7.34 15.09
N TYR A 267 -4.94 -7.24 14.25
CA TYR A 267 -5.11 -6.99 12.82
C TYR A 267 -5.87 -8.13 12.14
N ALA A 268 -5.56 -9.39 12.47
CA ALA A 268 -6.33 -10.53 11.95
C ALA A 268 -7.81 -10.45 12.36
N ALA A 269 -8.12 -10.08 13.60
CA ALA A 269 -9.48 -9.90 14.08
C ALA A 269 -10.21 -8.76 13.33
N THR A 270 -9.53 -7.63 13.14
CA THR A 270 -10.02 -6.50 12.35
C THR A 270 -10.34 -6.92 10.92
N LEU A 271 -9.43 -7.63 10.26
CA LEU A 271 -9.63 -8.13 8.90
C LEU A 271 -10.78 -9.13 8.82
N ARG A 272 -10.97 -10.00 9.83
CA ARG A 272 -12.13 -10.91 9.88
C ARG A 272 -13.45 -10.16 10.00
N ALA A 273 -13.50 -9.10 10.81
CA ALA A 273 -14.69 -8.27 10.92
C ALA A 273 -15.05 -7.62 9.56
N ILE A 274 -14.06 -7.06 8.85
CA ILE A 274 -14.26 -6.45 7.52
C ILE A 274 -14.62 -7.50 6.47
N ALA A 275 -14.00 -8.68 6.51
CA ALA A 275 -14.30 -9.78 5.60
C ALA A 275 -15.77 -10.24 5.74
N ASN A 276 -16.30 -10.24 6.97
CA ASN A 276 -17.65 -10.72 7.26
C ASN A 276 -18.73 -9.63 7.13
N GLY A 277 -18.43 -8.40 7.53
CA GLY A 277 -19.38 -7.29 7.58
C GLY A 277 -19.20 -6.23 6.48
N GLY A 278 -18.31 -6.48 5.52
CA GLY A 278 -17.95 -5.50 4.50
C GLY A 278 -17.23 -4.29 5.11
N ALA A 279 -17.15 -3.21 4.33
CA ALA A 279 -16.53 -1.97 4.79
C ALA A 279 -17.28 -1.36 5.98
N ASP A 280 -18.59 -1.57 6.12
CA ASP A 280 -19.39 -1.03 7.24
C ASP A 280 -18.87 -1.48 8.61
N ALA A 281 -18.29 -2.67 8.70
CA ALA A 281 -17.67 -3.15 9.94
C ALA A 281 -16.48 -2.29 10.39
N PHE A 282 -15.81 -1.58 9.48
CA PHE A 282 -14.72 -0.65 9.80
C PHE A 282 -15.23 0.75 10.17
N TYR A 283 -16.33 1.18 9.54
CA TYR A 283 -16.85 2.55 9.67
C TYR A 283 -17.95 2.69 10.73
N THR A 284 -18.41 1.57 11.31
CA THR A 284 -19.46 1.54 12.33
C THR A 284 -19.16 0.45 13.36
N GLY A 285 -19.88 0.49 14.49
CA GLY A 285 -19.77 -0.54 15.52
C GLY A 285 -18.41 -0.52 16.26
N PRO A 286 -17.95 -1.69 16.77
CA PRO A 286 -16.81 -1.74 17.71
C PRO A 286 -15.47 -1.25 17.16
N ILE A 287 -15.19 -1.36 15.85
CA ILE A 287 -13.93 -0.85 15.28
C ILE A 287 -13.93 0.69 15.23
N ALA A 288 -15.11 1.29 15.07
CA ALA A 288 -15.26 2.74 14.97
C ALA A 288 -15.34 3.46 16.34
N GLN A 289 -15.50 2.74 17.44
CA GLN A 289 -15.59 3.25 18.82
C GLN A 289 -14.22 3.27 19.49
#